data_AF-A0AAN8XCS8-F1
#
_entry.id   AF-A0AAN8XCS8-F1
#
_cell.length_a   1.000
_cell.length_b   1.000
_cell.length_c   1.000
_cell.angle_alpha   90.00
_cell.angle_beta   90.00
_cell.angle_gamma   90.00
#
_symmetry.space_group_name_H-M   'P 1'
#
loop_
_entity.id
_entity.type
_entity.pdbx_description
1 polymer ?
#
loop_
_entity_poly.entity_id
_entity_poly.type
_entity_poly.pdbx_seq_one_letter_code
_entity_poly.pdbx_strand_id
1 'polypeptide(L)'
;MFVNWNRYKLGATEDEGIVDDVVLPPWASSPEEFVRINRMALESEFVSCQLHQWIDLIFGYKQRGPEAVRATNVFYYLTYEGSVDLDSIQDPVMQEAIENQIRNFGQTPSQLLMEPHPPRSSAMHLLVAHRVRIRSHASLEEEVEPPLNLFLPPHCA
;
A
#
# COMPACT_ATOMS: atom_id res chain seq x y z
N MET A 1 0.65 -14.07 -15.13
CA MET A 1 1.52 -13.10 -14.44
C MET A 1 2.66 -13.81 -13.73
N PHE A 2 2.40 -14.80 -12.88
CA PHE A 2 3.45 -15.50 -12.12
C PHE A 2 4.06 -16.72 -12.84
N VAL A 3 3.43 -17.17 -13.92
CA VAL A 3 3.89 -18.32 -14.73
C VAL A 3 4.32 -17.82 -16.09
N ASN A 4 5.48 -18.25 -16.55
CA ASN A 4 6.00 -18.06 -17.90
C ASN A 4 5.33 -19.05 -18.87
N TRP A 5 4.01 -18.93 -19.02
CA TRP A 5 3.21 -19.85 -19.83
C TRP A 5 3.70 -19.97 -21.28
N ASN A 6 4.20 -18.85 -21.83
CA ASN A 6 4.68 -18.76 -23.20
C ASN A 6 6.13 -19.27 -23.38
N ARG A 7 6.78 -19.74 -22.30
CA ARG A 7 8.15 -20.25 -22.29
C ARG A 7 9.15 -19.28 -22.91
N TYR A 8 9.02 -18.00 -22.53
CA TYR A 8 9.98 -16.99 -22.94
C TYR A 8 11.37 -17.30 -22.40
N LYS A 9 12.40 -16.96 -23.18
CA LYS A 9 13.79 -17.07 -22.75
C LYS A 9 14.14 -15.80 -21.95
N LEU A 10 13.97 -15.86 -20.64
CA LEU A 10 14.20 -14.71 -19.75
C LEU A 10 15.67 -14.56 -19.32
N GLY A 11 16.51 -15.56 -19.61
CA GLY A 11 17.94 -15.55 -19.31
C GLY A 11 18.27 -16.26 -18.00
N ALA A 12 19.44 -15.97 -17.45
CA ALA A 12 19.89 -16.46 -16.15
C ALA A 12 20.39 -15.30 -15.30
N THR A 13 20.28 -15.42 -13.99
CA THR A 13 20.85 -14.46 -13.04
C THR A 13 22.38 -14.58 -12.98
N GLU A 14 23.04 -13.60 -12.37
CA GLU A 14 24.48 -13.66 -12.10
C GLU A 14 24.85 -14.86 -11.20
N ASP A 15 23.91 -15.31 -10.36
CA ASP A 15 24.00 -16.51 -9.54
C ASP A 15 23.69 -17.81 -10.31
N GLU A 16 23.68 -17.78 -11.65
CA GLU A 16 23.39 -18.88 -12.57
C GLU A 16 21.98 -19.49 -12.46
N GLY A 17 21.06 -18.83 -11.77
CA GLY A 17 19.65 -19.24 -11.69
C GLY A 17 18.92 -18.94 -12.99
N ILE A 18 18.41 -19.96 -13.68
CA ILE A 18 17.56 -19.76 -14.88
C ILE A 18 16.29 -19.02 -14.45
N VAL A 19 16.00 -17.91 -15.14
CA VAL A 19 14.81 -17.10 -14.89
C VAL A 19 13.63 -17.73 -15.65
N ASP A 20 12.58 -18.08 -14.92
CA ASP A 20 11.37 -18.69 -15.50
C ASP A 20 10.12 -18.23 -14.73
N ASP A 21 9.40 -19.17 -14.09
CA ASP A 21 8.28 -18.85 -13.21
C ASP A 21 8.73 -18.01 -12.00
N VAL A 22 7.82 -17.17 -11.49
CA VAL A 22 8.05 -16.38 -10.29
C VAL A 22 8.19 -17.31 -9.09
N VAL A 23 9.29 -17.17 -8.35
CA VAL A 23 9.50 -17.89 -7.10
C VAL A 23 8.48 -17.44 -6.07
N LEU A 24 7.60 -18.36 -5.65
CA LEU A 24 6.54 -18.09 -4.69
C LEU A 24 7.04 -18.25 -3.24
N PRO A 25 6.43 -17.52 -2.28
CA PRO A 25 6.73 -17.72 -0.88
C PRO A 25 6.28 -19.12 -0.40
N PRO A 26 6.88 -19.65 0.69
CA PRO A 26 6.68 -21.04 1.10
C PRO A 26 5.24 -21.40 1.50
N TRP A 27 4.40 -20.40 1.79
CA TRP A 27 2.99 -20.59 2.13
C TRP A 27 2.05 -20.70 0.91
N ALA A 28 2.56 -20.50 -0.31
CA ALA A 28 1.78 -20.62 -1.54
C ALA A 28 2.31 -21.78 -2.39
N SER A 29 1.51 -22.84 -2.54
CA SER A 29 1.86 -23.99 -3.36
C SER A 29 1.66 -23.76 -4.86
N SER A 30 0.84 -22.79 -5.23
CA SER A 30 0.58 -22.41 -6.62
C SER A 30 0.33 -20.89 -6.77
N PRO A 31 0.47 -20.33 -7.97
CA PRO A 31 0.11 -18.93 -8.26
C PRO A 31 -1.32 -18.57 -7.90
N GLU A 32 -2.26 -19.48 -8.12
CA GLU A 32 -3.67 -19.30 -7.77
C GLU A 32 -3.85 -19.21 -6.26
N GLU A 33 -3.15 -20.06 -5.51
CA GLU A 33 -3.14 -20.00 -4.04
C GLU A 33 -2.50 -18.71 -3.53
N PHE A 34 -1.39 -18.27 -4.15
CA PHE A 34 -0.76 -16.99 -3.84
C PHE A 34 -1.75 -15.83 -3.96
N VAL A 35 -2.48 -15.75 -5.09
CA VAL A 35 -3.50 -14.71 -5.31
C VAL A 35 -4.66 -14.85 -4.34
N ARG A 36 -5.13 -16.09 -4.10
CA ARG A 36 -6.24 -16.37 -3.18
C ARG A 36 -5.93 -15.87 -1.76
N ILE A 37 -4.74 -16.16 -1.25
CA ILE A 37 -4.32 -15.74 0.10
C ILE A 37 -4.14 -14.22 0.16
N ASN A 38 -3.52 -13.59 -0.85
CA ASN A 38 -3.43 -12.13 -0.91
C ASN A 38 -4.82 -11.46 -0.90
N ARG A 39 -5.79 -12.01 -1.64
CA ARG A 39 -7.16 -11.53 -1.60
C ARG A 39 -7.80 -11.70 -0.22
N MET A 40 -7.59 -12.83 0.44
CA MET A 40 -8.07 -13.04 1.81
C MET A 40 -7.45 -12.04 2.80
N ALA A 41 -6.17 -11.73 2.66
CA ALA A 41 -5.50 -10.72 3.47
C ALA A 41 -6.07 -9.31 3.20
N LEU A 42 -6.31 -8.96 1.94
CA LEU A 42 -6.90 -7.68 1.55
C LEU A 42 -8.32 -7.50 2.10
N GLU A 43 -9.14 -8.55 2.06
CA GLU A 43 -10.52 -8.55 2.58
C GLU A 43 -10.58 -8.81 4.10
N SER A 44 -9.42 -8.96 4.75
CA SER A 44 -9.38 -9.20 6.18
C SER A 44 -9.88 -8.00 6.97
N GLU A 45 -10.29 -8.28 8.20
CA GLU A 45 -10.74 -7.28 9.15
C GLU A 45 -9.64 -6.29 9.54
N PHE A 46 -8.38 -6.76 9.55
CA PHE A 46 -7.20 -5.95 9.82
C PHE A 46 -6.99 -4.87 8.76
N VAL A 47 -7.07 -5.25 7.48
CA VAL A 47 -6.97 -4.28 6.39
C VAL A 47 -8.21 -3.40 6.36
N SER A 48 -9.40 -3.97 6.51
CA SER A 48 -10.65 -3.21 6.47
C SER A 48 -10.71 -2.05 7.48
N CYS A 49 -10.17 -2.23 8.69
CA CYS A 49 -10.19 -1.17 9.70
C CYS A 49 -9.13 -0.07 9.50
N GLN A 50 -8.10 -0.29 8.67
CA GLN A 50 -6.99 0.65 8.43
C GLN A 50 -6.89 1.17 7.00
N LEU A 51 -7.56 0.56 6.01
CA LEU A 51 -7.39 0.87 4.59
C LEU A 51 -7.63 2.34 4.26
N HIS A 52 -8.53 3.01 4.99
CA HIS A 52 -8.79 4.45 4.87
C HIS A 52 -7.51 5.29 5.02
N GLN A 53 -6.55 4.89 5.85
CA GLN A 53 -5.29 5.61 6.03
C GLN A 53 -4.35 5.45 4.83
N TRP A 54 -4.41 4.31 4.15
CA TRP A 54 -3.70 4.14 2.87
C TRP A 54 -4.35 4.99 1.78
N ILE A 55 -5.69 5.06 1.76
CA ILE A 55 -6.43 5.97 0.86
C ILE A 55 -6.02 7.42 1.12
N ASP A 56 -5.86 7.82 2.39
CA ASP A 56 -5.39 9.18 2.74
C ASP A 56 -4.02 9.52 2.15
N LEU A 57 -3.12 8.54 2.04
CA LEU A 57 -1.78 8.73 1.45
C LEU A 57 -1.85 8.86 -0.08
N ILE A 58 -2.64 8.02 -0.74
CA ILE A 58 -2.64 7.94 -2.20
C ILE A 58 -3.60 8.93 -2.84
N PHE A 59 -4.77 9.15 -2.25
CA PHE A 59 -5.84 9.97 -2.83
C PHE A 59 -6.36 11.07 -1.89
N GLY A 60 -6.05 11.00 -0.60
CA GLY A 60 -6.60 11.92 0.40
C GLY A 60 -5.63 13.02 0.83
N TYR A 61 -5.89 13.55 2.01
CA TYR A 61 -5.27 14.77 2.51
C TYR A 61 -3.76 14.63 2.81
N LYS A 62 -3.23 13.40 2.93
CA LYS A 62 -1.79 13.13 3.16
C LYS A 62 -0.99 12.94 1.87
N GLN A 63 -1.59 13.16 0.70
CA GLN A 63 -0.89 13.09 -0.58
C GLN A 63 0.09 14.26 -0.79
N ARG A 64 -0.25 15.45 -0.28
CA ARG A 64 0.51 16.71 -0.49
C ARG A 64 0.60 17.54 0.79
N GLY A 65 1.43 18.59 0.74
CA GLY A 65 1.54 19.57 1.82
C GLY A 65 2.25 19.05 3.09
N PRO A 66 2.09 19.74 4.24
CA PRO A 66 2.76 19.36 5.49
C PRO A 66 2.43 17.95 5.95
N GLU A 67 1.22 17.48 5.68
CA GLU A 67 0.73 16.14 6.04
C GLU A 67 1.51 15.03 5.34
N ALA A 68 1.82 15.22 4.05
CA ALA A 68 2.67 14.30 3.30
C ALA A 68 4.09 14.23 3.87
N VAL A 69 4.67 15.37 4.28
CA VAL A 69 6.00 15.39 4.91
C VAL A 69 5.97 14.62 6.23
N ARG A 70 4.97 14.87 7.08
CA ARG A 70 4.81 14.16 8.37
C ARG A 70 4.61 12.65 8.19
N ALA A 71 3.99 12.24 7.09
CA ALA A 71 3.77 10.84 6.74
C ALA A 71 4.88 10.23 5.85
N THR A 72 5.97 10.96 5.59
CA THR A 72 7.07 10.53 4.70
C THR A 72 6.61 10.09 3.31
N ASN A 73 5.62 10.80 2.75
CA ASN A 73 4.90 10.48 1.52
C ASN A 73 5.06 11.57 0.44
N VAL A 74 6.24 12.18 0.35
CA VAL A 74 6.54 13.21 -0.66
C VAL A 74 7.29 12.59 -1.83
N PHE A 75 6.73 12.72 -3.03
CA PHE A 75 7.32 12.26 -4.28
C PHE A 75 7.98 13.42 -5.05
N TYR A 76 8.62 13.11 -6.17
CA TYR A 76 9.25 14.12 -7.01
C TYR A 76 8.21 15.08 -7.60
N TYR A 77 8.51 16.38 -7.66
CA TYR A 77 7.49 17.41 -7.96
C TYR A 77 6.76 17.18 -9.31
N LEU A 78 7.43 16.61 -10.32
CA LEU A 78 6.81 16.32 -11.62
C LEU A 78 5.78 15.19 -11.60
N THR A 79 5.73 14.38 -10.54
CA THR A 79 4.72 13.31 -10.44
C THR A 79 3.34 13.88 -10.08
N TYR A 80 3.28 15.10 -9.54
CA TYR A 80 2.04 15.72 -9.13
C TYR A 80 1.38 16.47 -10.29
N GLU A 81 0.09 16.22 -10.46
CA GLU A 81 -0.75 16.97 -11.40
C GLU A 81 -0.66 18.48 -11.13
N GLY A 82 -0.51 19.26 -12.22
CA GLY A 82 -0.46 20.72 -12.20
C GLY A 82 0.88 21.33 -11.76
N SER A 83 1.93 20.52 -11.57
CA SER A 83 3.24 21.04 -11.12
C SER A 83 4.05 21.75 -12.21
N VAL A 84 3.75 21.51 -13.49
CA VAL A 84 4.37 22.20 -14.63
C VAL A 84 3.31 22.44 -15.70
N ASP A 85 3.33 23.64 -16.27
CA ASP A 85 2.59 23.99 -17.48
C ASP A 85 3.50 23.76 -18.70
N LEU A 86 3.24 22.68 -19.44
CA LEU A 86 4.06 22.29 -20.60
C LEU A 86 3.99 23.31 -21.73
N ASP A 87 2.86 24.00 -21.89
CA ASP A 87 2.66 24.98 -22.97
C ASP A 87 3.45 26.27 -22.72
N SER A 88 3.83 26.52 -21.45
CA SER A 88 4.66 27.67 -21.07
C SER A 88 6.15 27.49 -21.40
N ILE A 89 6.59 26.26 -21.71
CA ILE A 89 8.00 25.93 -21.95
C ILE A 89 8.34 26.20 -23.42
N GLN A 90 9.22 27.19 -23.65
CA GLN A 90 9.61 27.57 -25.01
C GLN A 90 10.73 26.70 -25.60
N ASP A 91 11.57 26.10 -24.74
CA ASP A 91 12.66 25.24 -25.18
C ASP A 91 12.14 23.83 -25.49
N PRO A 92 12.13 23.39 -26.76
CA PRO A 92 11.60 22.08 -27.13
C PRO A 92 12.36 20.91 -26.50
N VAL A 93 13.67 21.06 -26.24
CA VAL A 93 14.46 20.00 -25.61
C VAL A 93 14.05 19.82 -24.16
N MET A 94 13.85 20.93 -23.44
CA MET A 94 13.38 20.90 -22.06
C MET A 94 11.95 20.36 -21.95
N GLN A 95 11.06 20.75 -22.88
CA GLN A 95 9.69 20.25 -22.92
C GLN A 95 9.67 18.73 -23.11
N GLU A 96 10.40 18.22 -24.11
CA GLU A 96 10.51 16.77 -24.36
C GLU A 96 11.11 16.02 -23.16
N ALA A 97 12.13 16.59 -22.51
CA ALA A 97 12.72 15.98 -21.32
C ALA A 97 11.72 15.88 -20.16
N ILE A 98 10.91 16.91 -19.91
CA ILE A 98 9.88 16.91 -18.87
C ILE A 98 8.75 15.93 -19.21
N GLU A 99 8.30 15.91 -20.46
CA GLU A 99 7.30 14.92 -20.90
C GLU A 99 7.78 13.49 -20.70
N ASN A 100 9.02 13.19 -21.09
CA ASN A 100 9.62 11.88 -20.88
C ASN A 100 9.77 11.55 -19.39
N GLN A 101 10.06 12.55 -18.56
CA GLN A 101 10.13 12.37 -17.12
C GLN A 101 8.76 12.00 -16.54
N ILE A 102 7.70 12.72 -16.90
CA ILE A 102 6.32 12.45 -16.45
C ILE A 102 5.84 11.07 -16.95
N ARG A 103 6.13 10.73 -18.21
CA ARG A 103 5.64 9.49 -18.84
C ARG A 103 6.27 8.23 -18.25
N ASN A 104 7.55 8.29 -17.88
CA ASN A 104 8.32 7.11 -17.52
C ASN A 104 8.67 7.00 -16.02
N PHE A 105 8.61 8.10 -15.26
CA PHE A 105 9.08 8.15 -13.87
C PHE A 105 7.97 8.51 -12.86
N GLY A 106 6.78 7.97 -13.09
CA GLY A 106 5.67 7.97 -12.14
C GLY A 106 4.73 9.17 -12.27
N GLN A 107 3.45 8.88 -12.04
CA GLN A 107 2.38 9.88 -12.00
C GLN A 107 1.54 9.61 -10.75
N THR A 108 1.49 10.57 -9.85
CA THR A 108 0.68 10.49 -8.63
C THR A 108 -0.79 10.67 -9.06
N PRO A 109 -1.71 9.79 -8.62
CA PRO A 109 -3.14 9.95 -8.91
C PRO A 109 -3.68 11.30 -8.43
N SER A 110 -4.76 11.79 -9.05
CA SER A 110 -5.42 13.02 -8.61
C SER A 110 -5.92 12.90 -7.17
N GLN A 111 -5.75 13.97 -6.40
CA GLN A 111 -6.24 14.05 -5.03
C GLN A 111 -7.77 14.17 -5.04
N LEU A 112 -8.46 13.23 -4.40
CA LEU A 112 -9.92 13.14 -4.38
C LEU A 112 -10.54 13.81 -3.14
N LEU A 113 -9.80 13.84 -2.03
CA LEU A 113 -10.29 14.31 -0.72
C LEU A 113 -9.25 15.20 -0.05
N MET A 114 -9.74 16.29 0.55
CA MET A 114 -8.92 17.21 1.36
C MET A 114 -9.07 16.97 2.87
N GLU A 115 -10.03 16.10 3.25
CA GLU A 115 -10.31 15.71 4.62
C GLU A 115 -9.96 14.22 4.84
N PRO A 116 -9.77 13.77 6.09
CA PRO A 116 -9.52 12.37 6.40
C PRO A 116 -10.62 11.44 5.86
N HIS A 117 -10.22 10.37 5.18
CA HIS A 117 -11.15 9.38 4.66
C HIS A 117 -11.85 8.66 5.82
N PRO A 118 -13.19 8.53 5.78
CA PRO A 118 -13.93 7.87 6.87
C PRO A 118 -13.49 6.41 7.02
N PRO A 119 -13.28 5.91 8.24
CA PRO A 119 -12.97 4.51 8.46
C PRO A 119 -14.17 3.63 8.07
N ARG A 120 -13.90 2.46 7.52
CA ARG A 120 -14.95 1.45 7.26
C ARG A 120 -15.43 0.90 8.62
N SER A 121 -16.74 0.83 8.81
CA SER A 121 -17.34 0.14 9.97
C SER A 121 -17.03 -1.35 9.93
N SER A 122 -15.95 -1.72 10.58
CA SER A 122 -15.45 -3.08 10.66
C SER A 122 -15.86 -3.69 12.02
N ALA A 123 -16.06 -5.00 12.13
CA ALA A 123 -16.38 -5.67 13.39
C ALA A 123 -15.36 -5.37 14.52
N MET A 124 -14.08 -5.24 14.20
CA MET A 124 -13.03 -4.80 15.12
C MET A 124 -13.21 -3.35 15.55
N HIS A 125 -13.61 -2.45 14.64
CA HIS A 125 -13.94 -1.07 15.00
C HIS A 125 -15.16 -1.01 15.94
N LEU A 126 -16.16 -1.86 15.71
CA LEU A 126 -17.33 -1.99 16.58
C LEU A 126 -16.98 -2.59 17.95
N LEU A 127 -16.09 -3.59 18.00
CA LEU A 127 -15.63 -4.21 19.25
C LEU A 127 -14.76 -3.26 20.09
N VAL A 128 -13.89 -2.46 19.45
CA VAL A 128 -13.11 -1.41 20.13
C VAL A 128 -14.04 -0.31 20.63
N ALA A 129 -14.98 0.17 19.80
CA ALA A 129 -15.97 1.16 20.22
C ALA A 129 -16.83 0.67 21.40
N HIS A 130 -17.21 -0.62 21.39
CA HIS A 130 -17.95 -1.23 22.49
C HIS A 130 -17.11 -1.38 23.76
N ARG A 131 -15.81 -1.71 23.65
CA ARG A 131 -14.88 -1.79 24.79
C ARG A 131 -14.59 -0.43 25.41
N VAL A 132 -14.41 0.63 24.61
CA VAL A 132 -14.24 2.01 25.11
C VAL A 132 -15.48 2.47 25.87
N ARG A 133 -16.68 2.13 25.37
CA ARG A 133 -17.96 2.44 26.02
C ARG A 133 -18.18 1.69 27.34
N ILE A 134 -17.63 0.49 27.49
CA ILE A 134 -17.66 -0.25 28.78
C ILE A 134 -16.64 0.34 29.77
N ARG A 135 -15.43 0.72 29.29
CA ARG A 135 -14.38 1.32 30.14
C ARG A 135 -14.77 2.68 30.75
N SER A 136 -15.64 3.47 30.09
CA SER A 136 -16.13 4.71 30.70
C SER A 136 -17.08 4.48 31.89
N HIS A 137 -17.51 3.24 32.15
CA HIS A 137 -18.46 2.88 33.19
C HIS A 137 -17.91 1.98 34.30
N ALA A 138 -16.70 1.42 34.16
CA ALA A 138 -16.14 0.47 35.11
C ALA A 138 -14.76 0.92 35.60
N SER A 139 -14.68 1.28 36.88
CA SER A 139 -13.44 1.57 37.60
C SER A 139 -12.60 0.30 37.83
N LEU A 140 -11.29 0.45 37.65
CA LEU A 140 -10.15 -0.24 38.29
C LEU A 140 -10.29 -1.75 38.53
N GLU A 141 -9.64 -2.57 37.69
CA GLU A 141 -8.95 -3.80 38.11
C GLU A 141 -7.89 -4.19 37.05
N GLU A 142 -6.74 -4.69 37.53
CA GLU A 142 -5.45 -4.86 36.83
C GLU A 142 -5.51 -5.69 35.54
N GLU A 143 -4.82 -5.22 34.50
CA GLU A 143 -4.59 -5.96 33.26
C GLU A 143 -3.46 -6.99 33.45
N VAL A 144 -3.78 -8.27 33.25
CA VAL A 144 -2.80 -9.25 32.77
C VAL A 144 -2.88 -9.24 31.25
N GLU A 145 -1.92 -8.58 30.59
CA GLU A 145 -1.77 -8.65 29.13
C GLU A 145 -1.61 -10.12 28.69
N PRO A 146 -2.41 -10.63 27.73
CA PRO A 146 -2.04 -11.86 27.03
C PRO A 146 -0.93 -11.53 26.02
N PRO A 147 0.08 -12.39 25.86
CA PRO A 147 1.23 -12.09 25.02
C PRO A 147 0.83 -12.00 23.54
N LEU A 148 1.47 -11.06 22.84
CA LEU A 148 1.36 -10.73 21.40
C LEU A 148 1.72 -11.89 20.42
N ASN A 149 1.75 -13.14 20.85
CA ASN A 149 2.28 -14.28 20.09
C ASN A 149 1.21 -15.27 19.62
N LEU A 150 0.20 -14.81 18.87
CA LEU A 150 -0.79 -15.75 18.30
C LEU A 150 -1.09 -15.61 16.81
N PHE A 151 -0.40 -14.74 16.07
CA PHE A 151 -0.61 -14.61 14.62
C PHE A 151 0.66 -14.46 13.77
N LEU A 152 1.82 -14.84 14.31
CA LEU A 152 2.94 -15.18 13.44
C LEU A 152 2.83 -16.67 13.05
N PRO A 153 2.94 -17.02 11.76
CA PRO A 153 3.01 -18.42 11.36
C PRO A 153 4.21 -19.09 12.06
N PRO A 154 4.09 -20.34 12.53
CA PRO A 154 5.25 -21.07 13.02
C PRO A 154 6.20 -21.25 11.84
N HIS A 155 7.47 -20.87 12.03
CA HIS A 155 8.56 -20.87 11.03
C HIS A 155 8.69 -19.61 10.16
N CYS A 156 8.80 -18.45 10.81
CA CYS A 156 9.79 -17.45 10.42
C CYS A 156 10.87 -17.39 11.50
N ALA A 157 11.83 -18.31 11.44
CA ALA A 157 13.14 -18.24 12.08
C ALA A 157 14.12 -18.99 11.17
#